data_AF-A0A965VHD1-F1
#
_entry.id   AF-A0A965VHD1-F1
#
_cell.length_a   1.000
_cell.length_b   1.000
_cell.length_c   1.000
_cell.angle_alpha   90.00
_cell.angle_beta   90.00
_cell.angle_gamma   90.00
#
_symmetry.space_group_name_H-M   'P 1'
#
loop_
_entity.id
_entity.type
_entity.pdbx_description
1 polymer ?
#
loop_
_entity_poly.entity_id
_entity_poly.type
_entity_poly.pdbx_seq_one_letter_code
_entity_poly.pdbx_strand_id
1 'polypeptide(L)'
;MSGAARLREMADAGGPLVLPGVYDGLSARLAVQSGFGALVVGGYSVAASRLGMPDFGFLTQTEISDAARDICAAVPGVPVVVDADTGYGNALSAARTARLLHRAGAAGMILEDQEWPKRCGHMAGKRIVPAADWLAKIRALEKMP
;
A
#
# COMPACT_ATOMS: atom_id res chain seq x y z
N MET A 1 -12.09 -17.33 -0.85
CA MET A 1 -10.78 -16.97 -1.45
C MET A 1 -10.27 -15.72 -0.75
N SER A 2 -8.97 -15.62 -0.45
CA SER A 2 -8.40 -14.39 0.15
C SER A 2 -8.32 -13.26 -0.87
N GLY A 3 -8.25 -12.00 -0.43
CA GLY A 3 -8.05 -10.86 -1.33
C GLY A 3 -6.77 -10.98 -2.16
N ALA A 4 -5.68 -11.50 -1.56
CA ALA A 4 -4.42 -11.76 -2.25
C ALA A 4 -4.54 -12.80 -3.36
N ALA A 5 -5.26 -13.90 -3.11
CA ALA A 5 -5.50 -14.93 -4.13
C ALA A 5 -6.34 -14.39 -5.29
N ARG A 6 -7.36 -13.58 -5.00
CA ARG A 6 -8.18 -12.91 -6.03
C ARG A 6 -7.38 -11.90 -6.84
N LEU A 7 -6.53 -11.11 -6.20
CA LEU A 7 -5.64 -10.17 -6.90
C LEU A 7 -4.68 -10.91 -7.83
N ARG A 8 -4.16 -12.07 -7.41
CA ARG A 8 -3.31 -12.92 -8.23
C ARG A 8 -4.06 -13.49 -9.43
N GLU A 9 -5.26 -14.03 -9.23
CA GLU A 9 -6.13 -14.49 -10.32
C GLU A 9 -6.41 -13.37 -11.34
N MET A 10 -6.71 -12.16 -10.86
CA MET A 10 -6.91 -10.99 -11.72
C MET A 10 -5.65 -10.67 -12.53
N ALA A 11 -4.46 -10.73 -11.92
CA ALA A 11 -3.21 -10.49 -12.62
C ALA A 11 -2.88 -11.59 -13.64
N ASP A 12 -3.13 -12.85 -13.29
CA ASP A 12 -2.86 -14.02 -14.13
C ASP A 12 -3.84 -14.12 -15.31
N ALA A 13 -5.05 -13.57 -15.19
CA ALA A 13 -6.02 -13.48 -16.27
C ALA A 13 -5.52 -12.66 -17.49
N GLY A 14 -4.49 -11.84 -17.28
CA GLY A 14 -3.89 -11.00 -18.31
C GLY A 14 -4.65 -9.70 -18.57
N GLY A 15 -3.95 -8.74 -19.19
CA GLY A 15 -4.48 -7.39 -19.43
C GLY A 15 -4.25 -6.43 -18.25
N PRO A 16 -4.57 -5.13 -18.46
CA PRO A 16 -4.35 -4.12 -17.43
C PRO A 16 -5.38 -4.25 -16.30
N LEU A 17 -4.89 -4.28 -15.06
CA LEU A 17 -5.74 -4.13 -13.88
C LEU A 17 -5.95 -2.65 -13.57
N VAL A 18 -7.22 -2.26 -13.45
CA VAL A 18 -7.59 -0.89 -13.09
C VAL A 18 -7.89 -0.83 -11.61
N LEU A 19 -7.01 -0.18 -10.85
CA LEU A 19 -7.11 0.04 -9.41
C LEU A 19 -7.24 1.54 -9.14
N PRO A 20 -8.46 2.06 -8.90
CA PRO A 20 -8.63 3.45 -8.48
C PRO A 20 -7.95 3.73 -7.15
N GLY A 21 -7.31 4.90 -7.05
CA GLY A 21 -6.71 5.41 -5.83
C GLY A 21 -7.79 5.87 -4.84
N VAL A 22 -7.81 5.26 -3.66
CA VAL A 22 -8.72 5.59 -2.56
C VAL A 22 -7.92 5.97 -1.32
N TYR A 23 -8.55 6.66 -0.37
CA TYR A 23 -7.85 7.19 0.82
C TYR A 23 -8.67 7.13 2.12
N ASP A 24 -9.94 6.73 2.03
CA ASP A 24 -10.82 6.49 3.16
C ASP A 24 -11.93 5.48 2.80
N GLY A 25 -12.76 5.10 3.77
CA GLY A 25 -13.86 4.15 3.53
C GLY A 25 -14.93 4.67 2.56
N LEU A 26 -15.15 5.98 2.49
CA LEU A 26 -16.14 6.58 1.60
C LEU A 26 -15.70 6.49 0.14
N SER A 27 -14.49 6.94 -0.18
CA SER A 27 -13.89 6.84 -1.51
C SER A 27 -13.81 5.39 -1.99
N ALA A 28 -13.51 4.44 -1.09
CA ALA A 28 -13.54 3.01 -1.39
C ALA A 28 -14.93 2.51 -1.78
N ARG A 29 -15.97 2.86 -1.02
CA ARG A 29 -17.37 2.49 -1.33
C ARG A 29 -17.81 3.06 -2.68
N LEU A 30 -17.49 4.33 -2.95
CA LEU A 30 -17.84 4.99 -4.21
C LEU A 30 -17.15 4.33 -5.40
N ALA A 31 -15.86 3.96 -5.27
CA ALA A 31 -15.15 3.24 -6.32
C ALA A 31 -15.79 1.87 -6.60
N VAL A 32 -16.13 1.09 -5.58
CA VAL A 32 -16.80 -0.21 -5.77
C VAL A 32 -18.20 -0.05 -6.36
N GLN A 33 -18.97 0.95 -5.92
CA GLN A 33 -20.28 1.28 -6.50
C GLN A 33 -20.18 1.71 -7.98
N SER A 34 -19.03 2.27 -8.38
CA SER A 34 -18.73 2.62 -9.77
C SER A 34 -18.29 1.42 -10.63
N GLY A 35 -18.27 0.21 -10.05
CA GLY A 35 -18.00 -1.05 -10.75
C GLY A 35 -16.55 -1.53 -10.69
N PHE A 36 -15.67 -0.87 -9.92
CA PHE A 36 -14.27 -1.31 -9.80
C PHE A 36 -14.12 -2.53 -8.88
N GLY A 37 -13.42 -3.55 -9.38
CA GLY A 37 -13.25 -4.84 -8.70
C GLY A 37 -12.00 -4.95 -7.81
N ALA A 38 -11.11 -3.96 -7.83
CA ALA A 38 -9.92 -3.87 -6.97
C ALA A 38 -9.55 -2.40 -6.77
N LEU A 39 -8.85 -2.09 -5.68
CA LEU A 39 -8.50 -0.72 -5.27
C LEU A 39 -7.02 -0.59 -4.92
N VAL A 40 -6.49 0.63 -4.94
CA VAL A 40 -5.19 0.98 -4.36
C VAL A 40 -5.33 2.09 -3.33
N VAL A 41 -4.69 1.96 -2.18
CA VAL A 41 -4.57 3.04 -1.18
C VAL A 41 -3.30 3.83 -1.47
N GLY A 42 -3.44 5.10 -1.81
CA GLY A 42 -2.30 5.96 -2.13
C GLY A 42 -1.74 6.70 -0.92
N GLY A 43 -0.43 6.63 -0.69
CA GLY A 43 0.23 7.25 0.47
C GLY A 43 0.03 8.77 0.52
N TYR A 44 0.16 9.46 -0.63
CA TYR A 44 -0.14 10.90 -0.73
C TYR A 44 -1.57 11.24 -0.34
N SER A 45 -2.55 10.51 -0.88
CA SER A 45 -3.96 10.82 -0.65
C SER A 45 -4.33 10.64 0.83
N VAL A 46 -3.76 9.62 1.50
CA VAL A 46 -3.92 9.43 2.94
C VAL A 46 -3.24 10.56 3.72
N ALA A 47 -1.99 10.93 3.38
CA ALA A 47 -1.29 12.03 4.05
C ALA A 47 -2.06 13.37 3.91
N ALA A 48 -2.56 13.66 2.71
CA ALA A 48 -3.33 14.86 2.43
C ALA A 48 -4.66 14.87 3.18
N SER A 49 -5.42 13.77 3.13
CA SER A 49 -6.76 13.71 3.72
C SER A 49 -6.74 13.56 5.25
N ARG A 50 -5.79 12.82 5.80
CA ARG A 50 -5.75 12.48 7.23
C ARG A 50 -4.91 13.46 8.05
N LEU A 51 -3.80 13.94 7.50
CA LEU A 51 -2.84 14.78 8.20
C LEU A 51 -2.87 16.24 7.74
N GLY A 52 -3.46 16.54 6.58
CA GLY A 52 -3.33 17.85 5.95
C GLY A 52 -1.89 18.15 5.52
N MET A 53 -1.08 17.11 5.26
CA MET A 53 0.35 17.22 4.98
C MET A 53 0.71 16.73 3.58
N PRO A 54 1.82 17.24 2.99
CA PRO A 54 2.32 16.75 1.72
C PRO A 54 2.99 15.38 1.86
N ASP A 55 3.19 14.70 0.73
CA ASP A 55 3.81 13.37 0.69
C ASP A 55 5.34 13.42 0.75
N PHE A 56 5.83 13.63 1.98
CA PHE A 56 7.26 13.79 2.33
C PHE A 56 7.70 12.81 3.42
N GLY A 57 7.01 11.66 3.53
CA GLY A 57 7.28 10.67 4.56
C GLY A 57 6.78 11.06 5.97
N PHE A 58 5.78 11.93 6.06
CA PHE A 58 5.13 12.24 7.35
C PHE A 58 4.23 11.11 7.83
N LEU A 59 3.59 10.39 6.90
CA LEU A 59 2.69 9.30 7.21
C LEU A 59 3.45 8.16 7.88
N THR A 60 3.01 7.76 9.07
CA THR A 60 3.64 6.69 9.84
C THR A 60 3.10 5.31 9.46
N GLN A 61 3.85 4.28 9.85
CA GLN A 61 3.44 2.87 9.71
C GLN A 61 2.04 2.60 10.29
N THR A 62 1.74 3.19 11.44
CA THR A 62 0.45 2.96 12.13
C THR A 62 -0.68 3.66 11.38
N GLU A 63 -0.48 4.89 10.93
CA GLU A 63 -1.52 5.67 10.25
C GLU A 63 -1.93 5.05 8.91
N ILE A 64 -0.97 4.57 8.12
CA ILE A 64 -1.30 3.85 6.88
C ILE A 64 -2.01 2.52 7.16
N SER A 65 -1.59 1.82 8.22
CA SER A 65 -2.18 0.53 8.59
C SER A 65 -3.62 0.70 9.09
N ASP A 66 -3.89 1.79 9.80
CA ASP A 66 -5.24 2.14 10.25
C ASP A 66 -6.12 2.56 9.08
N ALA A 67 -5.61 3.40 8.17
CA ALA A 67 -6.34 3.76 6.95
C ALA A 67 -6.68 2.51 6.11
N ALA A 68 -5.72 1.60 5.93
CA ALA A 68 -5.93 0.34 5.25
C ALA A 68 -7.02 -0.51 5.92
N ARG A 69 -7.03 -0.56 7.25
CA ARG A 69 -8.03 -1.32 8.02
C ARG A 69 -9.44 -0.78 7.78
N ASP A 70 -9.60 0.53 7.87
CA ASP A 70 -10.90 1.19 7.67
C ASP A 70 -11.41 1.00 6.24
N ILE A 71 -10.51 1.13 5.25
CA ILE A 71 -10.80 0.93 3.83
C ILE A 71 -11.20 -0.52 3.54
N CYS A 72 -10.40 -1.49 3.98
CA CYS A 72 -10.68 -2.90 3.74
C CYS A 72 -11.97 -3.36 4.44
N ALA A 73 -12.25 -2.87 5.66
CA ALA A 73 -13.50 -3.11 6.36
C ALA A 73 -14.72 -2.49 5.64
N ALA A 74 -14.53 -1.35 4.97
CA ALA A 74 -15.58 -0.74 4.17
C ALA A 74 -15.92 -1.55 2.92
N VAL A 75 -14.98 -2.30 2.32
CA VAL A 75 -15.23 -3.05 1.08
C VAL A 75 -14.84 -4.54 1.21
N PRO A 76 -15.53 -5.32 2.05
CA PRO A 76 -15.16 -6.70 2.32
C PRO A 76 -15.17 -7.55 1.04
N GLY A 77 -14.10 -8.30 0.82
CA GLY A 77 -13.94 -9.19 -0.34
C GLY A 77 -13.43 -8.51 -1.62
N VAL A 78 -13.23 -7.19 -1.61
CA VAL A 78 -12.57 -6.44 -2.69
C VAL A 78 -11.06 -6.40 -2.41
N PRO A 79 -10.19 -6.83 -3.35
CA PRO A 79 -8.75 -6.72 -3.19
C PRO A 79 -8.30 -5.26 -3.09
N VAL A 80 -7.53 -4.95 -2.06
CA VAL A 80 -6.94 -3.62 -1.82
C VAL A 80 -5.43 -3.74 -1.77
N VAL A 81 -4.73 -3.02 -2.64
CA VAL A 81 -3.27 -2.86 -2.60
C VAL A 81 -2.94 -1.59 -1.82
N VAL A 82 -1.98 -1.64 -0.89
CA VAL A 82 -1.66 -0.48 -0.04
C VAL A 82 -0.26 0.03 -0.32
N ASP A 83 -0.12 1.32 -0.58
CA ASP A 83 1.18 2.00 -0.59
C ASP A 83 1.80 1.97 0.81
N ALA A 84 2.95 1.32 0.95
CA ALA A 84 3.65 1.16 2.21
C ALA A 84 4.95 1.98 2.27
N ASP A 85 5.08 2.98 1.40
CA ASP A 85 6.29 3.79 1.24
C ASP A 85 7.53 2.88 1.10
N THR A 86 8.54 3.11 1.94
CA THR A 86 9.79 2.34 2.00
C THR A 86 9.74 1.20 3.03
N GLY A 87 8.58 0.94 3.64
CA GLY A 87 8.40 -0.06 4.70
C GLY A 87 8.77 0.43 6.10
N TYR A 88 8.88 1.74 6.29
CA TYR A 88 9.04 2.43 7.59
C TYR A 88 10.28 2.01 8.40
N GLY A 89 11.38 1.72 7.71
CA GLY A 89 12.67 1.40 8.31
C GLY A 89 13.44 0.34 7.53
N ASN A 90 14.03 -0.60 8.25
CA ASN A 90 14.81 -1.71 7.70
C ASN A 90 13.92 -2.93 7.36
N ALA A 91 14.53 -4.08 7.07
CA ALA A 91 13.84 -5.33 6.77
C ALA A 91 12.86 -5.78 7.86
N LEU A 92 13.16 -5.54 9.14
CA LEU A 92 12.26 -5.88 10.25
C LEU A 92 11.03 -4.97 10.28
N SER A 93 11.22 -3.67 10.04
CA SER A 93 10.11 -2.73 9.89
C SER A 93 9.23 -3.09 8.71
N ALA A 94 9.81 -3.41 7.55
CA ALA A 94 9.05 -3.82 6.37
C ALA A 94 8.21 -5.09 6.63
N ALA A 95 8.80 -6.10 7.27
CA ALA A 95 8.06 -7.31 7.66
C ALA A 95 6.93 -7.03 8.66
N ARG A 96 7.15 -6.11 9.62
CA ARG A 96 6.08 -5.65 10.52
C ARG A 96 4.97 -4.94 9.75
N THR A 97 5.31 -4.06 8.81
CA THR A 97 4.36 -3.34 7.95
C THR A 97 3.48 -4.32 7.17
N ALA A 98 4.09 -5.29 6.49
CA ALA A 98 3.35 -6.30 5.75
C ALA A 98 2.39 -7.10 6.64
N ARG A 99 2.79 -7.46 7.87
CA ARG A 99 1.89 -8.14 8.82
C ARG A 99 0.72 -7.27 9.26
N LEU A 100 0.95 -5.98 9.49
CA LEU A 100 -0.10 -5.03 9.85
C LEU A 100 -1.10 -4.88 8.71
N LEU A 101 -0.61 -4.71 7.48
CA LEU A 101 -1.46 -4.59 6.29
C LEU A 101 -2.23 -5.88 6.00
N HIS A 102 -1.59 -7.03 6.14
CA HIS A 102 -2.26 -8.33 6.01
C HIS A 102 -3.40 -8.47 7.04
N ARG A 103 -3.14 -8.15 8.32
CA ARG A 103 -4.18 -8.15 9.37
C ARG A 103 -5.28 -7.12 9.13
N ALA A 104 -4.96 -6.00 8.48
CA ALA A 104 -5.92 -4.99 8.09
C ALA A 104 -6.84 -5.47 6.94
N GLY A 105 -6.49 -6.56 6.25
CA GLY A 105 -7.26 -7.10 5.14
C GLY A 105 -6.72 -6.75 3.75
N ALA A 106 -5.54 -6.10 3.67
CA ALA A 106 -4.93 -5.77 2.39
C ALA A 106 -4.58 -7.03 1.59
N ALA A 107 -4.81 -6.97 0.28
CA ALA A 107 -4.47 -8.02 -0.67
C ALA A 107 -3.00 -7.98 -1.11
N GLY A 108 -2.35 -6.82 -0.98
CA GLY A 108 -0.95 -6.61 -1.33
C GLY A 108 -0.45 -5.27 -0.84
N MET A 109 0.84 -5.02 -1.04
CA MET A 109 1.46 -3.73 -0.75
C MET A 109 2.44 -3.31 -1.84
N ILE A 110 2.62 -2.01 -1.99
CA ILE A 110 3.68 -1.40 -2.80
C ILE A 110 4.81 -1.02 -1.85
N LEU A 111 6.05 -1.40 -2.20
CA LEU A 111 7.25 -1.09 -1.44
C LEU A 111 8.29 -0.47 -2.37
N GLU A 112 8.66 0.79 -2.12
CA GLU A 112 9.64 1.51 -2.92
C GLU A 112 11.06 1.47 -2.32
N ASP A 113 12.04 1.82 -3.15
CA ASP A 113 13.47 1.85 -2.86
C ASP A 113 14.00 3.25 -2.54
N GLN A 114 13.12 4.22 -2.27
CA GLN A 114 13.55 5.56 -1.88
C GLN A 114 14.30 5.56 -0.54
N GLU A 115 15.23 6.50 -0.39
CA GLU A 115 15.84 6.83 0.88
C GLU A 115 14.83 7.57 1.79
N TRP A 116 14.85 7.31 3.10
CA TRP A 116 13.98 8.01 4.04
C TRP A 116 14.60 9.34 4.52
N PRO A 117 13.84 10.45 4.60
CA PRO A 117 12.43 10.59 4.26
C PRO A 117 12.19 10.56 2.74
N LYS A 118 11.18 9.79 2.33
CA LYS A 118 10.79 9.63 0.93
C LYS A 118 10.08 10.88 0.40
N ARG A 119 9.94 10.98 -0.93
CA ARG A 119 9.18 12.04 -1.60
C ARG A 119 8.18 11.44 -2.58
N CYS A 120 7.10 12.18 -2.87
CA CYS A 120 6.18 11.81 -3.94
C CYS A 120 6.91 11.44 -5.25
N GLY A 121 6.49 10.33 -5.88
CA GLY A 121 7.04 9.83 -7.13
C GLY A 121 7.04 10.83 -8.30
N HIS A 122 6.20 11.88 -8.25
CA HIS A 122 6.15 12.94 -9.26
C HIS A 122 7.02 14.17 -8.95
N MET A 123 7.73 14.19 -7.82
CA MET A 123 8.61 15.31 -7.44
C MET A 123 10.07 15.08 -7.85
N ALA A 124 10.80 16.18 -8.05
CA ALA A 124 12.25 16.16 -8.25
C ALA A 124 13.01 15.93 -6.93
N GLY A 125 14.28 15.52 -7.04
CA GLY A 125 15.18 15.37 -5.88
C GLY A 125 14.97 14.08 -5.06
N LYS A 126 14.36 13.05 -5.66
CA LYS A 126 14.30 11.71 -5.08
C LYS A 126 15.69 11.08 -5.03
N ARG A 127 15.96 10.31 -3.98
CA ARG A 127 17.14 9.46 -3.86
C ARG A 127 16.68 8.05 -3.54
N ILE A 128 17.43 7.07 -4.01
CA ILE A 128 17.17 5.65 -3.78
C ILE A 128 18.31 5.03 -3.00
N VAL A 129 18.00 3.99 -2.23
CA VAL A 129 18.99 3.19 -1.51
C VAL A 129 19.74 2.27 -2.47
N PRO A 130 20.93 1.77 -2.10
CA PRO A 130 21.59 0.69 -2.83
C PRO A 130 20.65 -0.52 -2.99
N ALA A 131 20.72 -1.20 -4.14
CA ALA A 131 19.85 -2.34 -4.46
C ALA A 131 19.90 -3.44 -3.39
N ALA A 132 21.06 -3.68 -2.76
CA ALA A 132 21.22 -4.66 -1.70
C ALA A 132 20.32 -4.36 -0.48
N ASP A 133 20.13 -3.08 -0.14
CA ASP A 133 19.34 -2.65 1.02
C ASP A 133 17.85 -2.86 0.75
N TRP A 134 17.39 -2.55 -0.46
CA TRP A 134 16.00 -2.81 -0.86
C TRP A 134 15.72 -4.32 -0.97
N LEU A 135 16.62 -5.09 -1.58
CA LEU A 135 16.51 -6.55 -1.67
C LEU A 135 16.48 -7.22 -0.30
N ALA A 136 17.18 -6.68 0.71
CA ALA A 136 17.10 -7.19 2.07
C ALA A 136 15.67 -7.10 2.64
N LYS A 137 14.91 -6.06 2.28
CA LYS A 137 13.49 -5.94 2.64
C LYS A 137 12.65 -6.99 1.91
N ILE A 138 12.83 -7.13 0.60
CA ILE A 138 12.10 -8.14 -0.21
C ILE A 138 12.31 -9.56 0.32
N ARG A 139 13.56 -9.96 0.59
CA ARG A 139 13.88 -11.27 1.16
C ARG A 139 13.25 -11.53 2.52
N ALA A 140 13.02 -10.48 3.31
CA ALA A 140 12.32 -10.61 4.58
C ALA A 140 10.82 -10.83 4.37
N LEU A 141 10.22 -10.20 3.35
CA LEU A 141 8.82 -10.38 2.98
C LEU A 141 8.54 -11.75 2.36
N GLU A 142 9.44 -12.28 1.52
CA GLU A 142 9.32 -13.63 0.93
C GLU A 142 9.27 -14.76 1.97
N LYS A 143 9.86 -14.53 3.15
CA LYS A 143 9.87 -15.48 4.27
C LYS A 143 8.65 -15.36 5.18
N MET A 144 7.73 -14.44 4.88
CA MET A 144 6.51 -14.29 5.67
C MET A 144 5.50 -15.39 5.30
N PRO A 145 4.76 -15.91 6.29
CA PRO A 145 3.68 -16.88 6.07
C PRO A 145 2.45 -16.24 5.43
#